data_AF-A0A5Q3HA72-F1
#
_entry.id   AF-A0A5Q3HA72-F1
#
_cell.length_a   1.000
_cell.length_b   1.000
_cell.length_c   1.000
_cell.angle_alpha   90.00
_cell.angle_beta   90.00
_cell.angle_gamma   90.00
#
_symmetry.space_group_name_H-M   'P 1'
#
loop_
_entity.id
_entity.type
_entity.pdbx_description
1 polymer ?
#
loop_
_entity_poly.entity_id
_entity_poly.type
_entity_poly.pdbx_seq_one_letter_code
_entity_poly.pdbx_strand_id
1 'polypeptide(L)'
;MDLVSPHLYRDHMIEVKRRFKSIDRILGAKKPRTLTSELDDEFMWLQLRQIVELVAYSAIAADEERYAALRQEQDKNADYRVDSKPAKVLKHLALVNPHFLPKSLGVMVPQADGTKHFEHGSEVALLDRFLEIHDVAGQHLHAINPFNEADVLSQKSRLATARSRIEREAAYLKGVLWDHAKVGLQFQPGSSPRAVENAEQAWIVKFGQAETEGVQMLLAKGI
;
A
#
# COMPACT_ATOMS: atom_id res chain seq x y z
N MET A 1 -15.64 -16.38 11.99
CA MET A 1 -14.32 -16.61 11.40
C MET A 1 -13.62 -15.26 11.50
N ASP A 2 -12.71 -15.12 12.47
CA ASP A 2 -12.00 -13.84 12.67
C ASP A 2 -11.00 -13.68 11.52
N LEU A 3 -10.96 -12.51 10.89
CA LEU A 3 -9.94 -12.17 9.87
C LEU A 3 -8.54 -12.61 10.35
N VAL A 4 -7.77 -13.28 9.49
CA VAL A 4 -6.43 -13.75 9.85
C VAL A 4 -5.52 -12.58 10.25
N SER A 5 -4.64 -12.88 11.21
CA SER A 5 -3.68 -12.05 11.94
C SER A 5 -3.73 -10.53 11.66
N PRO A 6 -4.61 -9.79 12.37
CA PRO A 6 -4.50 -8.33 12.47
C PRO A 6 -3.08 -7.85 12.80
N HIS A 7 -2.26 -8.69 13.43
CA HIS A 7 -0.85 -8.40 13.70
C HIS A 7 -0.02 -8.28 12.41
N LEU A 8 -0.21 -9.14 11.41
CA LEU A 8 0.56 -9.08 10.15
C LEU A 8 0.31 -7.77 9.41
N TYR A 9 -0.97 -7.37 9.29
CA TYR A 9 -1.32 -6.10 8.66
C TYR A 9 -0.73 -4.92 9.45
N ARG A 10 -0.91 -4.92 10.78
CA ARG A 10 -0.40 -3.88 11.65
C ARG A 10 1.12 -3.75 11.59
N ASP A 11 1.85 -4.85 11.57
CA ASP A 11 3.32 -4.84 11.53
C ASP A 11 3.84 -4.27 10.22
N HIS A 12 3.20 -4.60 9.08
CA HIS A 12 3.48 -3.95 7.82
C HIS A 12 3.15 -2.45 7.85
N MET A 13 2.06 -2.03 8.48
CA MET A 13 1.72 -0.61 8.61
C MET A 13 2.71 0.16 9.50
N ILE A 14 3.25 -0.46 10.55
CA ILE A 14 4.35 0.12 11.34
C ILE A 14 5.59 0.34 10.46
N GLU A 15 5.93 -0.65 9.63
CA GLU A 15 7.05 -0.52 8.69
C GLU A 15 6.80 0.57 7.64
N VAL A 16 5.59 0.65 7.08
CA VAL A 16 5.18 1.74 6.17
C VAL A 16 5.38 3.11 6.83
N LYS A 17 4.95 3.27 8.09
CA LYS A 17 5.14 4.51 8.84
C LYS A 17 6.62 4.90 8.97
N ARG A 18 7.49 3.94 9.30
CA ARG A 18 8.95 4.17 9.38
C ARG A 18 9.56 4.60 8.06
N ARG A 19 9.05 4.07 6.95
CA ARG A 19 9.47 4.46 5.60
C ARG A 19 9.07 5.88 5.26
N PHE A 20 7.84 6.29 5.60
CA PHE A 20 7.45 7.69 5.48
C PHE A 20 8.32 8.62 6.32
N LYS A 21 8.62 8.27 7.58
CA LYS A 21 9.55 9.04 8.41
C LYS A 21 10.94 9.18 7.77
N SER A 22 11.40 8.13 7.09
CA SER A 22 12.70 8.13 6.41
C SER A 22 12.70 9.06 5.19
N ILE A 23 11.60 9.07 4.42
CA ILE A 23 11.38 10.01 3.32
C ILE A 23 11.35 11.45 3.87
N ASP A 24 10.54 11.71 4.90
CA ASP A 24 10.39 13.04 5.50
C ASP A 24 11.70 13.60 6.05
N ARG A 25 12.51 12.74 6.67
CA ARG A 25 13.83 13.12 7.18
C ARG A 25 14.76 13.62 6.07
N ILE A 26 14.65 13.07 4.87
CA ILE A 26 15.44 13.48 3.71
C ILE A 26 14.83 14.72 3.05
N LEU A 27 13.52 14.76 2.85
CA LEU A 27 12.83 15.93 2.29
C LEU A 27 13.04 17.19 3.14
N GLY A 28 13.04 17.06 4.46
CA GLY A 28 13.29 18.15 5.40
C GLY A 28 14.77 18.52 5.62
N ALA A 29 15.71 17.82 4.97
CA ALA A 29 17.13 18.05 5.17
C ALA A 29 17.66 19.23 4.36
N LYS A 30 18.51 20.07 4.97
CA LYS A 30 19.21 21.19 4.28
C LYS A 30 20.40 20.73 3.43
N LYS A 31 20.87 19.50 3.64
CA LYS A 31 22.02 18.89 2.96
C LYS A 31 21.71 17.42 2.69
N PRO A 32 22.29 16.83 1.64
CA PRO A 32 22.11 15.42 1.35
C PRO A 32 22.41 14.51 2.53
N ARG A 33 21.64 13.43 2.69
CA ARG A 33 21.83 12.43 3.75
C ARG A 33 22.59 11.19 3.28
N THR A 34 22.57 10.91 1.98
CA THR A 34 23.28 9.79 1.34
C THR A 34 24.34 10.28 0.37
N LEU A 35 25.19 11.23 0.80
CA LEU A 35 26.28 11.86 0.03
C LEU A 35 25.82 12.88 -1.03
N THR A 36 24.87 12.55 -1.91
CA THR A 36 24.35 13.47 -2.95
C THR A 36 22.82 13.50 -2.97
N SER A 37 22.25 14.54 -3.60
CA SER A 37 20.79 14.68 -3.71
C SER A 37 20.17 13.57 -4.56
N GLU A 38 20.90 13.08 -5.56
CA GLU A 38 20.47 11.97 -6.44
C GLU A 38 20.42 10.65 -5.68
N LEU A 39 21.38 10.39 -4.79
CA LEU A 39 21.36 9.21 -3.93
C LEU A 39 20.27 9.33 -2.86
N ASP A 40 19.93 10.55 -2.43
CA ASP A 40 18.78 10.77 -1.54
C ASP A 40 17.48 10.43 -2.28
N ASP A 41 17.37 10.83 -3.56
CA ASP A 41 16.23 10.49 -4.42
C ASP A 41 16.11 8.99 -4.64
N GLU A 42 17.22 8.30 -4.95
CA GLU A 42 17.24 6.85 -5.12
C GLU A 42 16.79 6.12 -3.85
N PHE A 43 17.31 6.54 -2.69
CA PHE A 43 16.88 5.97 -1.40
C PHE A 43 15.38 6.17 -1.16
N MET A 44 14.84 7.36 -1.44
CA MET A 44 13.41 7.63 -1.26
C MET A 44 12.54 6.84 -2.25
N TRP A 45 12.99 6.65 -3.50
CA TRP A 45 12.31 5.77 -4.44
C TRP A 45 12.26 4.32 -3.96
N LEU A 46 13.33 3.82 -3.34
CA LEU A 46 13.31 2.52 -2.67
C LEU A 46 12.23 2.47 -1.57
N GLN A 47 12.12 3.52 -0.75
CA GLN A 47 11.10 3.58 0.29
C GLN A 47 9.68 3.54 -0.29
N LEU A 48 9.40 4.36 -1.31
CA LEU A 48 8.10 4.40 -1.99
C LEU A 48 7.74 3.04 -2.60
N ARG A 49 8.71 2.38 -3.25
CA ARG A 49 8.53 1.03 -3.78
C ARG A 49 8.13 0.08 -2.66
N GLN A 50 8.92 -0.01 -1.59
CA GLN A 50 8.66 -0.94 -0.49
C GLN A 50 7.34 -0.65 0.24
N ILE A 51 6.88 0.61 0.31
CA ILE A 51 5.54 0.94 0.82
C ILE A 51 4.45 0.26 -0.02
N VAL A 52 4.52 0.35 -1.35
CA VAL A 52 3.54 -0.32 -2.24
C VAL A 52 3.59 -1.85 -2.07
N GLU A 53 4.79 -2.41 -1.94
CA GLU A 53 4.96 -3.86 -1.70
C GLU A 53 4.34 -4.30 -0.37
N LEU A 54 4.58 -3.55 0.71
CA LEU A 54 3.99 -3.82 2.02
C LEU A 54 2.47 -3.75 2.00
N VAL A 55 1.88 -2.78 1.28
CA VAL A 55 0.42 -2.70 1.08
C VAL A 55 -0.09 -3.91 0.31
N ALA A 56 0.59 -4.31 -0.78
CA ALA A 56 0.19 -5.47 -1.57
C ALA A 56 0.19 -6.77 -0.75
N TYR A 57 1.26 -7.03 0.01
CA TYR A 57 1.37 -8.26 0.79
C TYR A 57 0.51 -8.26 2.04
N SER A 58 0.37 -7.12 2.73
CA SER A 58 -0.52 -7.02 3.90
C SER A 58 -1.98 -7.17 3.51
N ALA A 59 -2.38 -6.74 2.32
CA ALA A 59 -3.76 -6.89 1.85
C ALA A 59 -4.18 -8.36 1.69
N ILE A 60 -3.24 -9.30 1.51
CA ILE A 60 -3.51 -10.73 1.56
C ILE A 60 -4.01 -11.14 2.94
N ALA A 61 -3.45 -10.60 4.03
CA ALA A 61 -3.82 -11.00 5.40
C ALA A 61 -5.30 -10.78 5.72
N ALA A 62 -5.91 -9.75 5.13
CA ALA A 62 -7.34 -9.46 5.33
C ALA A 62 -8.27 -10.38 4.53
N ASP A 63 -7.76 -11.05 3.51
CA ASP A 63 -8.56 -11.86 2.59
C ASP A 63 -7.87 -13.23 2.36
N GLU A 64 -7.12 -13.75 3.35
CA GLU A 64 -6.13 -14.80 3.16
C GLU A 64 -6.73 -16.09 2.61
N GLU A 65 -7.81 -16.59 3.22
CA GLU A 65 -8.47 -17.82 2.79
C GLU A 65 -9.03 -17.68 1.37
N ARG A 66 -9.62 -16.52 1.07
CA ARG A 66 -10.20 -16.21 -0.25
C ARG A 66 -9.11 -16.07 -1.31
N TYR A 67 -7.99 -15.42 -0.97
CA TYR A 67 -6.82 -15.32 -1.83
C TYR A 67 -6.21 -16.70 -2.09
N ALA A 68 -6.07 -17.53 -1.06
CA ALA A 68 -5.57 -18.90 -1.19
C ALA A 68 -6.47 -19.74 -2.11
N ALA A 69 -7.80 -19.65 -1.97
CA ALA A 69 -8.74 -20.31 -2.86
C ALA A 69 -8.61 -19.83 -4.32
N LEU A 70 -8.46 -18.52 -4.56
CA LEU A 70 -8.19 -18.00 -5.91
C LEU A 70 -6.90 -18.60 -6.50
N ARG A 71 -5.83 -18.70 -5.71
CA ARG A 71 -4.55 -19.25 -6.20
C ARG A 71 -4.66 -20.75 -6.50
N GLN A 72 -5.43 -21.50 -5.73
CA GLN A 72 -5.73 -22.91 -6.00
C GLN A 72 -6.45 -23.10 -7.35
N GLU A 73 -7.45 -22.27 -7.67
CA GLU A 73 -8.16 -22.33 -8.96
C GLU A 73 -7.28 -22.04 -10.19
N GLN A 74 -6.19 -21.30 -10.01
CA GLN A 74 -5.35 -20.84 -11.12
C GLN A 74 -4.32 -21.86 -11.61
N ASP A 75 -4.24 -23.05 -10.96
CA ASP A 75 -3.49 -24.28 -11.30
C ASP A 75 -1.96 -24.18 -11.49
N LYS A 76 -1.43 -23.02 -11.92
CA LYS A 76 -0.02 -22.82 -12.27
C LYS A 76 0.88 -22.49 -11.09
N ASN A 77 0.32 -22.13 -9.93
CA ASN A 77 1.03 -21.83 -8.68
C ASN A 77 0.02 -21.74 -7.52
N ALA A 78 -0.39 -22.89 -6.98
CA ALA A 78 -1.42 -22.97 -5.95
C ALA A 78 -0.97 -22.41 -4.57
N ASP A 79 0.34 -22.45 -4.29
CA ASP A 79 0.87 -21.89 -3.05
C ASP A 79 1.00 -20.36 -3.16
N TYR A 80 0.18 -19.63 -2.41
CA TYR A 80 0.23 -18.17 -2.37
C TYR A 80 1.46 -17.64 -1.63
N ARG A 81 2.12 -18.47 -0.81
CA ARG A 81 3.26 -18.05 0.04
C ARG A 81 4.53 -17.75 -0.76
N VAL A 82 4.58 -18.18 -2.03
CA VAL A 82 5.68 -17.90 -2.95
C VAL A 82 5.42 -16.70 -3.87
N ASP A 83 4.26 -16.03 -3.73
CA ASP A 83 3.94 -14.84 -4.52
C ASP A 83 4.88 -13.68 -4.15
N SER A 84 5.83 -13.38 -5.04
CA SER A 84 6.89 -12.38 -4.85
C SER A 84 6.79 -11.18 -5.80
N LYS A 85 5.68 -11.08 -6.56
CA LYS A 85 5.46 -10.04 -7.56
C LYS A 85 4.30 -9.14 -7.11
N PRO A 86 4.58 -7.98 -6.46
CA PRO A 86 3.55 -7.10 -5.90
C PRO A 86 2.47 -6.70 -6.91
N ALA A 87 2.89 -6.38 -8.14
CA ALA A 87 1.96 -6.04 -9.22
C ALA A 87 0.98 -7.18 -9.58
N LYS A 88 1.41 -8.44 -9.48
CA LYS A 88 0.53 -9.59 -9.68
C LYS A 88 -0.39 -9.81 -8.48
N VAL A 89 0.15 -9.68 -7.26
CA VAL A 89 -0.61 -9.78 -6.01
C VAL A 89 -1.76 -8.78 -6.01
N LEU A 90 -1.51 -7.50 -6.32
CA LEU A 90 -2.56 -6.47 -6.39
C LEU A 90 -3.63 -6.80 -7.44
N LYS A 91 -3.23 -7.32 -8.61
CA LYS A 91 -4.18 -7.73 -9.66
C LYS A 91 -5.02 -8.94 -9.25
N HIS A 92 -4.44 -9.91 -8.52
CA HIS A 92 -5.19 -11.04 -7.98
C HIS A 92 -6.13 -10.60 -6.87
N LEU A 93 -5.68 -9.70 -5.98
CA LEU A 93 -6.50 -9.13 -4.91
C LEU A 93 -7.73 -8.39 -5.46
N ALA A 94 -7.57 -7.66 -6.56
CA ALA A 94 -8.69 -7.01 -7.26
C ALA A 94 -9.77 -7.99 -7.77
N LEU A 95 -9.43 -9.26 -7.97
CA LEU A 95 -10.39 -10.30 -8.36
C LEU A 95 -11.16 -10.88 -7.18
N VAL A 96 -10.64 -10.77 -5.95
CA VAL A 96 -11.25 -11.39 -4.76
C VAL A 96 -12.05 -10.40 -3.92
N ASN A 97 -11.60 -9.15 -3.83
CA ASN A 97 -12.19 -8.14 -2.96
C ASN A 97 -12.17 -6.77 -3.66
N PRO A 98 -13.32 -6.14 -4.00
CA PRO A 98 -13.35 -4.81 -4.59
C PRO A 98 -12.79 -3.72 -3.66
N HIS A 99 -12.69 -4.00 -2.37
CA HIS A 99 -12.12 -3.13 -1.33
C HIS A 99 -10.72 -3.61 -0.88
N PHE A 100 -9.99 -4.30 -1.76
CA PHE A 100 -8.69 -4.85 -1.40
C PHE A 100 -7.63 -3.79 -1.04
N LEU A 101 -7.74 -2.58 -1.60
CA LEU A 101 -6.88 -1.45 -1.26
C LEU A 101 -7.38 -0.71 -0.02
N PRO A 102 -6.48 -0.04 0.73
CA PRO A 102 -6.85 0.85 1.82
C PRO A 102 -7.86 1.93 1.39
N LYS A 103 -8.92 2.12 2.17
CA LYS A 103 -9.90 3.18 1.99
C LYS A 103 -9.56 4.34 2.92
N SER A 104 -9.10 5.46 2.37
CA SER A 104 -8.79 6.66 3.16
C SER A 104 -10.02 7.14 3.94
N LEU A 105 -9.81 7.50 5.20
CA LEU A 105 -10.86 7.97 6.12
C LEU A 105 -10.71 9.46 6.39
N GLY A 106 -11.83 10.17 6.30
CA GLY A 106 -11.98 11.56 6.71
C GLY A 106 -12.42 11.70 8.16
N VAL A 107 -13.15 12.78 8.43
CA VAL A 107 -13.63 13.08 9.78
C VAL A 107 -14.64 12.01 10.25
N MET A 108 -14.54 11.64 11.53
CA MET A 108 -15.49 10.75 12.17
C MET A 108 -16.69 11.56 12.69
N VAL A 109 -17.88 11.26 12.18
CA VAL A 109 -19.15 11.90 12.53
C VAL A 109 -20.01 10.93 13.34
N PRO A 110 -20.30 11.21 14.62
CA PRO A 110 -21.23 10.39 15.42
C PRO A 110 -22.65 10.51 14.86
N GLN A 111 -23.37 9.40 14.82
CA GLN A 111 -24.74 9.32 14.33
C GLN A 111 -25.74 9.26 15.50
N ALA A 112 -27.00 9.61 15.23
CA ALA A 112 -28.06 9.64 16.23
C ALA A 112 -28.41 8.24 16.80
N ASP A 113 -28.13 7.18 16.04
CA ASP A 113 -28.32 5.78 16.43
C ASP A 113 -27.14 5.20 17.24
N GLY A 114 -26.14 6.02 17.58
CA GLY A 114 -24.94 5.62 18.31
C GLY A 114 -23.84 5.02 17.44
N THR A 115 -24.04 4.88 16.13
CA THR A 115 -23.00 4.47 15.18
C THR A 115 -22.03 5.62 14.87
N LYS A 116 -20.92 5.29 14.22
CA LYS A 116 -19.89 6.26 13.80
C LYS A 116 -19.72 6.16 12.30
N HIS A 117 -19.92 7.27 11.59
CA HIS A 117 -19.63 7.39 10.17
C HIS A 117 -18.25 8.00 9.98
N PHE A 118 -17.47 7.50 9.03
CA PHE A 118 -16.27 8.20 8.56
C PHE A 118 -16.56 8.78 7.19
N GLU A 119 -16.33 10.08 7.03
CA GLU A 119 -16.34 10.69 5.72
C GLU A 119 -15.24 10.08 4.83
N HIS A 120 -15.32 10.32 3.52
CA HIS A 120 -14.25 9.93 2.61
C HIS A 120 -13.01 10.77 2.89
N GLY A 121 -11.84 10.12 2.95
CA GLY A 121 -10.58 10.85 3.04
C GLY A 121 -10.24 11.59 1.74
N SER A 122 -9.17 12.38 1.78
CA SER A 122 -8.78 13.27 0.68
C SER A 122 -8.26 12.54 -0.55
N GLU A 123 -7.82 11.29 -0.41
CA GLU A 123 -7.24 10.50 -1.48
C GLU A 123 -8.01 9.19 -1.69
N VAL A 124 -8.12 8.78 -2.95
CA VAL A 124 -8.73 7.51 -3.32
C VAL A 124 -7.64 6.55 -3.78
N ALA A 125 -7.54 5.39 -3.13
CA ALA A 125 -6.61 4.36 -3.54
C ALA A 125 -7.05 3.73 -4.87
N LEU A 126 -6.25 3.91 -5.90
CA LEU A 126 -6.47 3.31 -7.22
C LEU A 126 -5.39 2.28 -7.53
N LEU A 127 -5.80 1.12 -8.05
CA LEU A 127 -4.87 0.04 -8.46
C LEU A 127 -3.80 0.57 -9.41
N ASP A 128 -4.21 1.27 -10.47
CA ASP A 128 -3.30 1.78 -11.48
C ASP A 128 -2.29 2.78 -10.91
N ARG A 129 -2.70 3.61 -9.93
CA ARG A 129 -1.78 4.53 -9.23
C ARG A 129 -0.74 3.78 -8.40
N PHE A 130 -1.13 2.73 -7.68
CA PHE A 130 -0.17 1.91 -6.93
C PHE A 130 0.82 1.19 -7.88
N LEU A 131 0.32 0.65 -9.00
CA LEU A 131 1.16 0.00 -10.01
C LEU A 131 2.12 1.00 -10.67
N GLU A 132 1.65 2.20 -10.99
CA GLU A 132 2.46 3.27 -11.58
C GLU A 132 3.59 3.69 -10.63
N ILE A 133 3.28 3.94 -9.35
CA ILE A 133 4.30 4.31 -8.34
C ILE A 133 5.35 3.21 -8.23
N HIS A 134 4.94 1.94 -8.16
CA HIS A 134 5.85 0.82 -8.07
C HIS A 134 6.74 0.69 -9.32
N ASP A 135 6.18 0.82 -10.52
CA ASP A 135 6.94 0.74 -11.78
C ASP A 135 7.96 1.88 -11.90
N VAL A 136 7.52 3.11 -11.66
CA VAL A 136 8.37 4.30 -11.70
C VAL A 136 9.50 4.21 -10.68
N ALA A 137 9.19 3.79 -9.45
CA ALA A 137 10.22 3.57 -8.45
C ALA A 137 11.24 2.53 -8.93
N GLY A 138 10.81 1.47 -9.60
CA GLY A 138 11.72 0.53 -10.27
C GLY A 138 12.60 1.15 -11.33
N GLN A 139 12.07 2.02 -12.19
CA GLN A 139 12.84 2.73 -13.21
C GLN A 139 13.95 3.63 -12.63
N HIS A 140 13.81 4.09 -11.39
CA HIS A 140 14.83 4.86 -10.67
C HIS A 140 15.87 4.00 -9.95
N LEU A 141 15.59 2.71 -9.73
CA LEU A 141 16.49 1.78 -9.02
C LEU A 141 17.31 0.90 -9.96
N HIS A 142 16.95 0.83 -11.24
CA HIS A 142 17.68 0.04 -12.21
C HIS A 142 18.92 0.79 -12.74
N ALA A 143 20.05 0.09 -12.78
CA ALA A 143 21.20 0.54 -13.56
C ALA A 143 20.83 0.57 -15.06
N ILE A 144 21.26 1.62 -15.75
CA ILE A 144 20.99 1.81 -17.18
C ILE A 144 22.13 1.25 -18.01
N ASN A 145 21.81 0.65 -19.15
CA ASN A 145 22.79 0.26 -20.15
C ASN A 145 23.37 1.52 -20.84
N PRO A 146 24.66 1.85 -20.65
CA PRO A 146 25.22 3.10 -21.17
C PRO A 146 25.32 3.14 -22.71
N PHE A 147 25.17 1.99 -23.39
CA PHE A 147 25.19 1.91 -24.85
C PHE A 147 23.83 2.15 -25.50
N ASN A 148 22.77 2.33 -24.71
CA ASN A 148 21.46 2.74 -25.20
C ASN A 148 21.25 4.25 -24.95
N GLU A 149 21.53 5.06 -25.96
CA GLU A 149 21.44 6.53 -25.86
C GLU A 149 20.04 7.01 -25.45
N ALA A 150 18.98 6.35 -25.94
CA ALA A 150 17.61 6.70 -25.60
C ALA A 150 17.33 6.50 -24.10
N ASP A 151 17.82 5.40 -23.52
CA ASP A 151 17.65 5.12 -22.09
C ASP A 151 18.46 6.12 -21.23
N VAL A 152 19.67 6.48 -21.67
CA VAL A 152 20.52 7.47 -20.99
C VAL A 152 19.84 8.85 -20.98
N LEU A 153 19.28 9.31 -22.11
CA LEU A 153 18.54 10.57 -22.20
C LEU A 153 17.27 10.55 -21.34
N SER A 154 16.55 9.43 -21.37
CA SER A 154 15.36 9.21 -20.54
C SER A 154 15.71 9.26 -19.05
N GLN A 155 16.81 8.62 -18.62
CA GLN A 155 17.27 8.65 -17.23
C GLN A 155 17.60 10.06 -16.77
N LYS A 156 18.36 10.84 -17.55
CA LYS A 156 18.68 12.24 -17.21
C LYS A 156 17.41 13.06 -16.99
N SER A 157 16.41 12.89 -17.84
CA SER A 157 15.11 13.58 -17.74
C SER A 157 14.32 13.15 -16.50
N ARG A 158 14.34 11.85 -16.16
CA ARG A 158 13.73 11.33 -14.93
C ARG A 158 14.42 11.88 -13.68
N LEU A 159 15.75 11.88 -13.62
CA LEU A 159 16.51 12.41 -12.49
C LEU A 159 16.22 13.88 -12.23
N ALA A 160 16.11 14.71 -13.28
CA ALA A 160 15.79 16.13 -13.17
C ALA A 160 14.43 16.42 -12.51
N THR A 161 13.49 15.47 -12.53
CA THR A 161 12.14 15.61 -11.96
C THR A 161 11.86 14.67 -10.80
N ALA A 162 12.87 13.89 -10.36
CA ALA A 162 12.72 12.84 -9.37
C ALA A 162 12.17 13.38 -8.05
N ARG A 163 12.84 14.39 -7.46
CA ARG A 163 12.45 15.01 -6.19
C ARG A 163 10.98 15.46 -6.15
N SER A 164 10.56 16.26 -7.13
CA SER A 164 9.18 16.78 -7.16
C SER A 164 8.16 15.67 -7.37
N ARG A 165 8.52 14.58 -8.07
CA ARG A 165 7.64 13.41 -8.20
C ARG A 165 7.58 12.64 -6.88
N ILE A 166 8.69 12.39 -6.21
CA ILE A 166 8.76 11.73 -4.90
C ILE A 166 7.84 12.44 -3.91
N GLU A 167 7.88 13.77 -3.84
CA GLU A 167 7.02 14.57 -2.97
C GLU A 167 5.53 14.32 -3.24
N ARG A 168 5.12 14.31 -4.52
CA ARG A 168 3.73 14.02 -4.90
C ARG A 168 3.32 12.60 -4.55
N GLU A 169 4.16 11.60 -4.86
CA GLU A 169 3.81 10.20 -4.60
C GLU A 169 3.79 9.90 -3.09
N ALA A 170 4.71 10.48 -2.32
CA ALA A 170 4.71 10.40 -0.87
C ALA A 170 3.45 11.04 -0.26
N ALA A 171 3.05 12.22 -0.77
CA ALA A 171 1.83 12.89 -0.32
C ALA A 171 0.58 12.06 -0.64
N TYR A 172 0.46 11.53 -1.85
CA TYR A 172 -0.64 10.64 -2.25
C TYR A 172 -0.73 9.40 -1.35
N LEU A 173 0.39 8.66 -1.19
CA LEU A 173 0.39 7.45 -0.36
C LEU A 173 0.08 7.77 1.11
N LYS A 174 0.54 8.91 1.65
CA LYS A 174 0.16 9.36 2.99
C LYS A 174 -1.33 9.66 3.08
N GLY A 175 -1.89 10.40 2.12
CA GLY A 175 -3.33 10.67 2.09
C GLY A 175 -4.17 9.40 2.02
N VAL A 176 -3.68 8.36 1.37
CA VAL A 176 -4.33 7.04 1.35
C VAL A 176 -4.18 6.28 2.67
N LEU A 177 -3.00 6.32 3.30
CA LEU A 177 -2.61 5.36 4.35
C LEU A 177 -2.60 5.93 5.78
N TRP A 178 -2.59 7.24 5.98
CA TRP A 178 -2.37 7.80 7.32
C TRP A 178 -3.51 7.48 8.29
N ASP A 179 -4.74 7.62 7.80
CA ASP A 179 -5.97 7.19 8.45
C ASP A 179 -6.79 6.44 7.40
N HIS A 180 -6.95 5.13 7.56
CA HIS A 180 -7.61 4.31 6.56
C HIS A 180 -8.39 3.15 7.17
N ALA A 181 -9.34 2.63 6.39
CA ALA A 181 -9.97 1.35 6.64
C ALA A 181 -9.38 0.29 5.70
N LYS A 182 -9.05 -0.88 6.23
CA LYS A 182 -8.84 -2.09 5.44
C LYS A 182 -10.05 -3.00 5.63
N VAL A 183 -10.78 -3.21 4.54
CA VAL A 183 -11.99 -4.04 4.52
C VAL A 183 -11.60 -5.44 4.06
N GLY A 184 -11.98 -6.46 4.82
CA GLY A 184 -11.95 -7.86 4.40
C GLY A 184 -13.36 -8.34 4.13
N LEU A 185 -13.52 -9.28 3.20
CA LEU A 185 -14.81 -9.92 2.96
C LEU A 185 -14.88 -11.24 3.71
N GLN A 186 -16.09 -11.60 4.16
CA GLN A 186 -16.34 -12.98 4.56
C GLN A 186 -16.02 -13.93 3.40
N PHE A 187 -15.70 -15.18 3.72
CA PHE A 187 -15.49 -16.20 2.71
C PHE A 187 -15.98 -17.54 3.25
N GLN A 188 -16.81 -18.22 2.48
CA GLN A 188 -17.22 -19.60 2.78
C GLN A 188 -16.37 -20.57 1.95
N PRO A 189 -15.63 -21.51 2.56
CA PRO A 189 -14.87 -22.51 1.81
C PRO A 189 -15.74 -23.29 0.83
N GLY A 190 -15.28 -23.40 -0.42
CA GLY A 190 -16.02 -24.03 -1.53
C GLY A 190 -16.91 -23.07 -2.33
N SER A 191 -17.12 -21.84 -1.86
CA SER A 191 -17.69 -20.76 -2.67
C SER A 191 -16.66 -20.21 -3.66
N SER A 192 -17.13 -19.47 -4.68
CA SER A 192 -16.20 -18.84 -5.63
C SER A 192 -15.44 -17.70 -4.94
N PRO A 193 -14.10 -17.66 -5.02
CA PRO A 193 -13.29 -16.60 -4.42
C PRO A 193 -13.52 -15.23 -5.08
N ARG A 194 -14.17 -15.19 -6.25
CA ARG A 194 -14.53 -13.97 -6.99
C ARG A 194 -15.94 -13.46 -6.68
N ALA A 195 -16.75 -14.21 -5.94
CA ALA A 195 -18.09 -13.77 -5.58
C ALA A 195 -18.01 -12.61 -4.58
N VAL A 196 -18.76 -11.53 -4.81
CA VAL A 196 -18.85 -10.43 -3.85
C VAL A 196 -19.67 -10.92 -2.65
N GLU A 197 -19.06 -10.89 -1.47
CA GLU A 197 -19.70 -11.22 -0.18
C GLU A 197 -19.78 -9.99 0.72
N ASN A 198 -20.50 -10.13 1.84
CA ASN A 198 -20.72 -9.04 2.78
C ASN A 198 -19.41 -8.63 3.47
N ALA A 199 -19.15 -7.33 3.48
CA ALA A 199 -18.14 -6.71 4.32
C ALA A 199 -18.70 -6.61 5.75
N GLU A 200 -18.45 -7.59 6.62
CA GLU A 200 -18.91 -7.48 8.02
C GLU A 200 -17.87 -6.86 8.94
N GLN A 201 -16.60 -6.83 8.52
CA GLN A 201 -15.48 -6.42 9.34
C GLN A 201 -14.50 -5.54 8.57
N ALA A 202 -14.00 -4.51 9.25
CA ALA A 202 -12.89 -3.70 8.76
C ALA A 202 -11.93 -3.36 9.89
N TRP A 203 -10.66 -3.19 9.54
CA TRP A 203 -9.67 -2.62 10.43
C TRP A 203 -9.59 -1.12 10.18
N ILE A 204 -9.89 -0.33 11.20
CA ILE A 204 -9.63 1.11 11.21
C ILE A 204 -8.21 1.30 11.70
N VAL A 205 -7.37 1.86 10.84
CA VAL A 205 -5.93 1.99 11.04
C VAL A 205 -5.59 3.47 11.11
N LYS A 206 -4.87 3.86 12.16
CA LYS A 206 -4.41 5.23 12.37
C LYS A 206 -2.92 5.24 12.65
N PHE A 207 -2.17 5.93 11.81
CA PHE A 207 -0.74 6.11 12.03
C PHE A 207 -0.48 7.08 13.18
N GLY A 208 -1.42 8.00 13.47
CA GLY A 208 -1.31 8.95 14.57
C GLY A 208 -0.21 10.00 14.32
N GLN A 209 0.49 10.41 15.38
CA GLN A 209 1.55 11.42 15.26
C GLN A 209 2.77 10.85 14.52
N ALA A 210 3.32 11.61 13.58
CA ALA A 210 4.45 11.21 12.73
C ALA A 210 5.69 10.78 13.54
N GLU A 211 5.95 11.41 14.69
CA GLU A 211 7.13 11.13 15.52
C GLU A 211 7.06 9.81 16.27
N THR A 212 5.85 9.30 16.53
CA THR A 212 5.64 8.07 17.30
C THR A 212 5.89 6.83 16.46
N GLU A 213 6.27 5.71 17.08
CA GLU A 213 6.46 4.43 16.38
C GLU A 213 5.15 3.61 16.25
N GLY A 214 4.14 3.93 17.06
CA GLY A 214 2.90 3.16 17.13
C GLY A 214 1.97 3.38 15.93
N VAL A 215 1.28 2.30 15.55
CA VAL A 215 0.07 2.33 14.72
C VAL A 215 -1.08 1.79 15.56
N GLN A 216 -2.17 2.55 15.63
CA GLN A 216 -3.40 2.12 16.26
C GLN A 216 -4.24 1.36 15.24
N MET A 217 -4.78 0.21 15.64
CA MET A 217 -5.70 -0.56 14.82
C MET A 217 -6.90 -0.99 15.65
N LEU A 218 -8.10 -0.73 15.15
CA LEU A 218 -9.37 -1.06 15.79
C LEU A 218 -10.21 -1.92 14.85
N LEU A 219 -10.85 -2.95 15.39
CA LEU A 219 -11.82 -3.74 14.64
C LEU A 219 -13.18 -3.03 14.64
N ALA A 220 -13.67 -2.67 13.45
CA ALA A 220 -15.04 -2.25 13.21
C ALA A 220 -15.88 -3.46 12.78
N LYS A 221 -17.10 -3.57 13.32
CA LYS A 221 -18.08 -4.62 13.00
C LYS A 221 -19.39 -3.98 12.53
N GLY A 222 -20.06 -4.61 11.56
CA GLY A 222 -21.35 -4.15 11.04
C GLY A 222 -21.24 -2.90 10.18
N ILE A 223 -20.38 -2.98 9.16
CA ILE A 223 -20.06 -1.89 8.20
C ILE A 223 -20.89 -1.95 6.93
#